data_AF-A0A504Z4V1-F1
#
_entry.id   AF-A0A504Z4V1-F1
#
_cell.length_a   1.000
_cell.length_b   1.000
_cell.length_c   1.000
_cell.angle_alpha   90.00
_cell.angle_beta   90.00
_cell.angle_gamma   90.00
#
_symmetry.space_group_name_H-M   'P 1'
#
loop_
_entity.id
_entity.type
_entity.pdbx_description
1 polymer ?
#
loop_
_entity_poly.entity_id
_entity_poly.type
_entity_poly.pdbx_seq_one_letter_code
_entity_poly.pdbx_strand_id
1 'polypeptide(L)'
;MLTNIFQPYLLPTHSHYQRLQLSKRDSDDFMQFARTFTLEFAWFQLGSLIEDQFRCPVFDCGLQLQADADLRTRLLAPIGQNPAIEFRELVNEHHLTENLKFDSALIQQSDRAS
;
A
#
# COMPACT_ATOMS: atom_id res chain seq x y z
N MET A 1 30.01 -24.18 23.73
CA MET A 1 30.35 -24.30 22.30
C MET A 1 29.19 -24.91 21.52
N LEU A 2 28.08 -24.18 21.33
CA LEU A 2 27.01 -24.55 20.37
C LEU A 2 26.31 -23.31 19.77
N THR A 3 27.01 -22.17 19.71
CA THR A 3 26.47 -20.90 19.16
C THR A 3 26.86 -20.67 17.69
N ASN A 4 27.41 -21.69 17.02
CA ASN A 4 28.01 -21.55 15.68
C ASN A 4 27.26 -22.27 14.55
N ILE A 5 26.03 -22.74 14.78
CA ILE A 5 25.27 -23.46 13.74
C ILE A 5 24.25 -22.53 13.04
N PHE A 6 23.96 -21.35 13.62
CA PHE A 6 22.93 -20.45 13.12
C PHE A 6 23.41 -19.03 12.76
N GLN A 7 24.56 -18.88 12.10
CA GLN A 7 24.84 -17.65 11.35
C GLN A 7 25.93 -17.91 10.30
N PRO A 8 25.56 -17.87 8.99
CA PRO A 8 25.34 -16.58 8.32
C PRO A 8 24.09 -16.49 7.41
N TYR A 9 22.96 -17.15 7.71
CA TYR A 9 21.77 -17.17 6.81
C TYR A 9 20.52 -16.42 7.31
N LEU A 10 20.58 -15.67 8.42
CA LEU A 10 19.42 -14.97 8.97
C LEU A 10 19.15 -13.56 8.37
N LEU A 11 19.96 -13.10 7.42
CA LEU A 11 19.89 -11.73 6.86
C LEU A 11 18.83 -11.53 5.75
N PRO A 12 18.59 -12.48 4.82
CA PRO A 12 17.58 -12.29 3.76
C PRO A 12 16.14 -12.41 4.29
N THR A 13 15.86 -13.33 5.20
CA THR A 13 14.50 -13.54 5.70
C THR A 13 14.03 -12.43 6.64
N HIS A 14 14.92 -11.92 7.50
CA HIS A 14 14.59 -10.80 8.39
C HIS A 14 14.35 -9.49 7.63
N SER A 15 15.19 -9.17 6.64
CA SER A 15 15.01 -7.96 5.81
C SER A 15 13.76 -8.05 4.94
N HIS A 16 13.44 -9.24 4.40
CA HIS A 16 12.20 -9.48 3.67
C HIS A 16 10.98 -9.31 4.59
N TYR A 17 11.01 -9.90 5.79
CA TYR A 17 9.94 -9.77 6.77
C TYR A 17 9.69 -8.32 7.18
N GLN A 18 10.76 -7.54 7.40
CA GLN A 18 10.66 -6.11 7.72
C GLN A 18 9.93 -5.31 6.62
N ARG A 19 10.21 -5.60 5.34
CA ARG A 19 9.54 -4.94 4.21
C ARG A 19 8.05 -5.27 4.12
N LEU A 20 7.64 -6.49 4.54
CA LEU A 20 6.22 -6.86 4.61
C LEU A 20 5.46 -6.11 5.71
N GLN A 21 6.16 -5.54 6.68
CA GLN A 21 5.58 -4.77 7.77
C GLN A 21 5.52 -3.26 7.47
N LEU A 22 5.90 -2.83 6.26
CA LEU A 22 5.83 -1.44 5.85
C LEU A 22 4.39 -0.92 6.00
N SER A 23 4.26 0.16 6.75
CA SER A 23 2.98 0.79 7.06
C SER A 23 3.10 2.29 6.86
N LYS A 24 2.02 2.94 6.41
CA LYS A 24 1.98 4.39 6.25
C LYS A 24 2.09 5.06 7.62
N ARG A 25 3.03 6.01 7.75
CA ARG A 25 3.15 6.82 8.98
C ARG A 25 2.05 7.89 9.01
N ASP A 26 1.68 8.33 10.22
CA ASP A 26 0.72 9.42 10.40
C ASP A 26 1.14 10.72 9.69
N SER A 27 2.45 10.97 9.61
CA SER A 27 3.04 12.13 8.94
C SER A 27 3.03 12.06 7.41
N ASP A 28 2.87 10.86 6.84
CA ASP A 28 2.98 10.64 5.40
C ASP A 28 1.63 10.83 4.73
N ASP A 29 1.61 11.58 3.63
CA ASP A 29 0.50 11.46 2.67
C ASP A 29 0.59 10.13 1.90
N PHE A 30 -0.48 9.82 1.18
CA PHE A 30 -0.56 8.59 0.39
C PHE A 30 0.58 8.47 -0.64
N MET A 31 0.96 9.56 -1.31
CA MET A 31 1.98 9.54 -2.36
C MET A 31 3.39 9.35 -1.79
N GLN A 32 3.66 9.91 -0.61
CA GLN A 32 4.91 9.68 0.13
C GLN A 32 5.04 8.21 0.54
N PHE A 33 3.96 7.61 1.01
CA PHE A 33 3.93 6.18 1.31
C PHE A 33 4.11 5.32 0.06
N ALA A 34 3.37 5.61 -1.02
CA ALA A 34 3.49 4.92 -2.30
C ALA A 34 4.93 4.93 -2.83
N ARG A 35 5.62 6.08 -2.78
CA ARG A 35 7.03 6.19 -3.19
C ARG A 35 7.96 5.35 -2.31
N THR A 36 7.77 5.42 -0.99
CA THR A 36 8.58 4.65 -0.03
C THR A 36 8.38 3.15 -0.26
N PHE A 37 7.14 2.72 -0.43
CA PHE A 37 6.79 1.35 -0.74
C PHE A 37 7.43 0.87 -2.05
N THR A 38 7.30 1.64 -3.14
CA THR A 38 7.94 1.30 -4.43
C THR A 38 9.45 1.17 -4.29
N LEU A 39 10.12 2.05 -3.54
CA LEU A 39 11.57 2.01 -3.35
C LEU A 39 12.00 0.77 -2.56
N GLU A 40 11.34 0.47 -1.44
CA GLU A 40 11.66 -0.70 -0.61
C GLU A 40 11.39 -2.01 -1.35
N PHE A 41 10.32 -2.04 -2.15
CA PHE A 41 9.96 -3.20 -2.94
C PHE A 41 10.79 -3.35 -4.22
N ALA A 42 11.41 -2.30 -4.77
CA ALA A 42 12.31 -2.39 -5.92
C ALA A 42 13.47 -3.38 -5.68
N TRP A 43 13.87 -3.53 -4.41
CA TRP A 43 14.91 -4.46 -3.98
C TRP A 43 14.37 -5.79 -3.44
N PHE A 44 13.05 -6.01 -3.51
CA PHE A 44 12.37 -7.18 -2.97
C PHE A 44 12.03 -8.15 -4.10
N GLN A 45 12.59 -9.35 -4.03
CA GLN A 45 12.23 -10.47 -4.91
C GLN A 45 11.76 -11.64 -4.05
N LEU A 46 10.51 -12.06 -4.23
CA LEU A 46 9.94 -13.24 -3.58
C LEU A 46 9.74 -14.36 -4.61
N GLY A 47 10.84 -15.00 -5.01
CA GLY A 47 10.81 -16.09 -5.99
C GLY A 47 10.25 -15.66 -7.35
N SER A 48 9.33 -16.45 -7.92
CA SER A 48 8.73 -16.23 -9.23
C SER A 48 7.36 -15.52 -9.19
N LEU A 49 6.90 -15.07 -8.02
CA LEU A 49 5.65 -14.35 -7.91
C LEU A 49 5.83 -12.97 -8.54
N ILE A 50 4.99 -12.69 -9.53
CA ILE A 50 5.00 -11.43 -10.27
C ILE A 50 4.91 -10.30 -9.26
N GLU A 51 5.85 -9.38 -9.42
CA GLU A 51 6.11 -8.23 -8.57
C GLU A 51 4.82 -7.53 -8.10
N ASP A 52 3.81 -7.38 -8.96
CA ASP A 52 2.54 -6.71 -8.63
C ASP A 52 1.43 -7.58 -8.01
N GLN A 53 1.44 -8.91 -8.24
CA GLN A 53 0.49 -9.86 -7.62
C GLN A 53 0.58 -9.83 -6.09
N PHE A 54 1.77 -9.56 -5.58
CA PHE A 54 2.05 -9.51 -4.15
C PHE A 54 2.10 -8.07 -3.62
N ARG A 55 2.57 -7.10 -4.41
CA ARG A 55 2.70 -5.71 -3.97
C ARG A 55 1.37 -5.06 -3.63
N CYS A 56 0.35 -5.24 -4.46
CA CYS A 56 -0.93 -4.56 -4.27
C CYS A 56 -1.62 -4.96 -2.94
N PRO A 57 -1.73 -6.26 -2.58
CA PRO A 57 -2.21 -6.68 -1.26
C PRO A 57 -1.36 -6.18 -0.09
N VAL A 58 -0.02 -6.17 -0.21
CA VAL A 58 0.85 -5.71 0.89
C VAL A 58 0.76 -4.21 1.08
N PHE A 59 0.62 -3.45 -0.01
CA PHE A 59 0.41 -2.02 0.06
C PHE A 59 -0.89 -1.67 0.80
N ASP A 60 -1.99 -2.35 0.47
CA ASP A 60 -3.27 -2.22 1.16
C ASP A 60 -3.15 -2.52 2.66
N CYS A 61 -2.41 -3.58 3.03
CA CYS A 61 -2.13 -3.92 4.42
C CYS A 61 -1.32 -2.85 5.17
N GLY A 62 -0.57 -2.01 4.46
CA GLY A 62 0.18 -0.89 5.01
C GLY A 62 -0.66 0.36 5.26
N LEU A 63 -1.87 0.45 4.69
CA LEU A 63 -2.84 1.53 4.91
C LEU A 63 -3.67 1.26 6.19
N GLN A 64 -3.00 1.35 7.33
CA GLN A 64 -3.59 0.97 8.62
C GLN A 64 -4.33 2.11 9.33
N LEU A 65 -4.10 3.35 8.91
CA LEU A 65 -4.68 4.52 9.55
C LEU A 65 -6.17 4.60 9.28
N GLN A 66 -6.94 5.06 10.26
CA GLN A 66 -8.39 5.21 10.11
C GLN A 66 -8.76 6.18 8.97
N ALA A 67 -7.91 7.17 8.68
CA ALA A 67 -8.09 8.10 7.57
C ALA A 67 -8.05 7.42 6.19
N ASP A 68 -7.41 6.25 6.08
CA ASP A 68 -7.29 5.48 4.84
C ASP A 68 -8.37 4.40 4.71
N ALA A 69 -9.27 4.23 5.70
CA ALA A 69 -10.22 3.13 5.74
C ALA A 69 -11.16 3.08 4.51
N ASP A 70 -11.61 4.25 4.05
CA ASP A 70 -12.45 4.35 2.84
C ASP A 70 -11.69 3.94 1.59
N LEU A 71 -10.44 4.37 1.47
CA LEU A 71 -9.57 4.00 0.34
C LEU A 71 -9.26 2.51 0.36
N ARG A 72 -8.81 1.97 1.50
CA ARG A 72 -8.56 0.54 1.71
C ARG A 72 -9.77 -0.30 1.28
N THR A 73 -10.97 0.09 1.69
CA THR A 73 -12.21 -0.60 1.30
C THR A 73 -12.42 -0.60 -0.23
N ARG A 74 -12.10 0.51 -0.91
CA ARG A 74 -12.20 0.62 -2.37
C ARG A 74 -11.13 -0.21 -3.10
N LEU A 75 -9.93 -0.32 -2.56
CA LEU A 75 -8.83 -1.10 -3.14
C LEU A 75 -9.07 -2.62 -3.06
N LEU A 76 -9.86 -3.12 -2.09
CA LEU A 76 -10.15 -4.55 -1.94
C LEU A 76 -10.77 -5.19 -3.19
N ALA A 77 -11.69 -4.48 -3.86
CA ALA A 77 -12.37 -5.01 -5.05
C ALA A 77 -11.40 -5.24 -6.23
N PRO A 78 -10.63 -4.24 -6.70
CA PRO A 78 -9.71 -4.43 -7.81
C PRO A 78 -8.56 -5.38 -7.44
N ILE A 79 -8.06 -5.37 -6.18
CA ILE A 79 -7.04 -6.32 -5.70
C ILE A 79 -7.57 -7.77 -5.69
N GLY A 80 -8.80 -7.98 -5.22
CA GLY A 80 -9.38 -9.32 -5.09
C GLY A 80 -9.87 -9.93 -6.41
N GLN A 81 -10.25 -9.09 -7.39
CA GLN A 81 -10.83 -9.54 -8.65
C GLN A 81 -9.83 -9.63 -9.80
N ASN A 82 -8.78 -8.80 -9.79
CA ASN A 82 -7.77 -8.78 -10.85
C ASN A 82 -6.41 -9.25 -10.32
N PRO A 83 -6.01 -10.51 -10.55
CA PRO A 83 -4.68 -10.99 -10.15
C PRO A 83 -3.54 -10.28 -10.91
N ALA A 84 -3.82 -9.57 -12.01
CA ALA A 84 -2.82 -8.81 -12.77
C ALA A 84 -2.93 -7.31 -12.51
N ILE A 85 -3.52 -6.90 -11.37
CA ILE A 85 -3.63 -5.49 -11.00
C ILE A 85 -2.25 -4.83 -10.94
N GLU A 86 -2.08 -3.74 -11.70
CA GLU A 86 -0.87 -2.93 -11.62
C GLU A 86 -0.97 -1.97 -10.44
N PHE A 87 0.15 -1.74 -9.75
CA PHE A 87 0.21 -0.79 -8.63
C PHE A 87 -0.32 0.63 -9.01
N ARG A 88 -0.14 1.03 -10.27
CA ARG A 88 -0.67 2.29 -10.81
C ARG A 88 -2.20 2.40 -10.69
N GLU A 89 -2.93 1.29 -10.77
CA GLU A 89 -4.39 1.28 -10.60
C GLU A 89 -4.79 1.71 -9.18
N LEU A 90 -4.02 1.33 -8.15
CA LEU A 90 -4.26 1.76 -6.77
C LEU A 90 -4.06 3.28 -6.61
N VAL A 91 -3.06 3.83 -7.30
CA VAL A 91 -2.80 5.29 -7.30
C VAL A 91 -3.95 6.03 -7.98
N ASN A 92 -4.49 5.49 -9.08
CA ASN A 92 -5.65 6.06 -9.75
C ASN A 92 -6.90 6.06 -8.85
N GLU A 93 -7.15 4.97 -8.12
CA GLU A 93 -8.26 4.88 -7.15
C GLU A 93 -8.12 5.89 -6.01
N HIS A 94 -6.88 6.15 -5.56
CA HIS A 94 -6.62 7.22 -4.59
C HIS A 94 -7.03 8.61 -5.14
N HIS A 95 -6.57 8.95 -6.36
CA HIS A 95 -6.94 10.23 -6.98
C HIS A 95 -8.45 10.35 -7.23
N LEU A 96 -9.10 9.26 -7.66
CA LEU A 96 -10.54 9.23 -7.82
C LEU A 96 -11.25 9.50 -6.49
N THR A 97 -10.78 8.88 -5.40
CA THR A 97 -11.35 9.08 -4.06
C THR A 97 -11.20 10.53 -3.59
N GLU A 98 -10.05 11.16 -3.81
CA GLU A 98 -9.83 12.56 -3.45
C GLU A 98 -10.71 13.52 -4.28
N ASN A 99 -10.84 13.27 -5.59
CA ASN A 99 -11.74 14.05 -6.44
C ASN A 99 -13.20 13.92 -5.99
N LEU A 100 -13.65 12.71 -5.67
CA LEU A 100 -15.01 12.49 -5.17
C LEU A 100 -15.28 13.21 -3.84
N LYS A 101 -14.31 13.25 -2.93
CA LYS A 101 -14.41 14.02 -1.68
C LYS A 101 -14.51 15.51 -1.95
N PHE A 102 -13.69 16.03 -2.86
CA PHE A 102 -13.71 17.42 -3.27
C PHE A 102 -15.06 17.82 -3.89
N ASP A 103 -15.54 17.05 -4.87
CA ASP A 103 -16.82 17.30 -5.55
C ASP A 103 -18.00 17.23 -4.57
N SER A 104 -17.99 16.26 -3.64
CA SER A 104 -19.01 16.13 -2.61
C SER A 104 -19.04 17.35 -1.68
N ALA A 105 -17.87 17.88 -1.31
CA ALA A 105 -17.78 19.08 -0.48
C ALA A 105 -18.32 20.32 -1.22
N LEU A 106 -18.05 20.44 -2.52
CA LEU A 106 -18.53 21.55 -3.34
C LEU A 106 -20.07 21.55 -3.43
N ILE A 107 -20.68 20.39 -3.68
CA ILE A 107 -22.15 20.25 -3.73
C ILE A 107 -22.77 20.61 -2.37
N GLN A 108 -22.23 20.08 -1.27
CA GLN A 108 -22.72 20.39 0.07
C GLN A 108 -22.63 21.87 0.43
N GLN A 109 -21.61 22.59 -0.06
CA GLN A 109 -21.49 24.04 0.15
C GLN A 109 -22.53 24.81 -0.66
N SER A 110 -22.76 24.40 -1.92
CA SER A 110 -23.81 24.98 -2.77
C SER A 110 -25.21 24.82 -2.15
N ASP A 111 -25.50 23.64 -1.60
CA ASP A 111 -26.79 23.34 -0.95
C ASP A 111 -27.00 24.16 0.33
N ARG A 112 -25.94 24.51 1.05
CA ARG A 112 -26.02 25.34 2.28
C ARG A 112 -26.14 26.84 2.00
N ALA A 113 -25.73 27.29 0.81
CA ALA A 113 -25.78 28.69 0.39
C ALA A 113 -27.09 29.07 -0.32
N SER A 114 -27.94 28.07 -0.61
CA SER A 114 -29.24 28.20 -1.28
C SER A 114 -30.38 28.19 -0.27
#